data_AF-A0A9P0VSH0-F1
#
_entry.id   AF-A0A9P0VSH0-F1
#
_cell.length_a   1.000
_cell.length_b   1.000
_cell.length_c   1.000
_cell.angle_alpha   90.00
_cell.angle_beta   90.00
_cell.angle_gamma   90.00
#
_symmetry.space_group_name_H-M   'P 1'
#
loop_
_entity.id
_entity.type
_entity.pdbx_description
1 polymer ?
#
loop_
_entity_poly.entity_id
_entity_poly.type
_entity_poly.pdbx_seq_one_letter_code
_entity_poly.pdbx_strand_id
1 'polypeptide(L)'
;MLERKGYAPFHIIRLKRNGGVPMPLVVEILPKTEKSQQVFNEHELLGLSITVEVQKKYRLTGQCHRCQKYGHAQSYCTAPPKCLKCAQDHMTYVPSNRTRGAQMCELWGDHPADSPTCRFAPRRYLQVIT
;
A
#
# COMPACT_ATOMS: atom_id res chain seq x y z
N MET A 1 13.09 16.09 3.94
CA MET A 1 13.05 17.33 4.75
C MET A 1 12.78 16.97 6.21
N LEU A 2 11.84 16.04 6.45
CA LEU A 2 11.56 15.49 7.79
C LEU A 2 12.73 14.69 8.39
N GLU A 3 13.69 14.23 7.60
CA GLU A 3 14.91 13.58 8.09
C GLU A 3 15.66 14.39 9.15
N ARG A 4 15.67 15.73 9.02
CA ARG A 4 16.33 16.62 9.98
C ARG A 4 15.62 16.69 11.33
N LYS A 5 14.35 16.29 11.40
CA LYS A 5 13.58 16.09 12.63
C LYS A 5 13.67 14.65 13.15
N GLY A 6 14.49 13.81 12.51
CA GLY A 6 14.72 12.42 12.91
C GLY A 6 13.71 11.42 12.34
N TYR A 7 12.89 11.80 11.36
CA TYR A 7 12.05 10.86 10.62
C TYR A 7 12.86 10.12 9.54
N ALA A 8 12.39 8.96 9.10
CA ALA A 8 13.07 8.15 8.07
C ALA A 8 12.12 7.88 6.88
N PRO A 9 11.90 8.86 5.98
CA PRO A 9 11.11 8.65 4.78
C PRO A 9 11.82 7.71 3.80
N PHE A 10 11.05 6.88 3.09
CA PHE A 10 11.54 6.02 2.01
C PHE A 10 11.70 6.78 0.69
N HIS A 11 10.78 7.69 0.42
CA HIS A 11 10.75 8.48 -0.80
C HIS A 11 10.35 9.91 -0.48
N ILE A 12 11.02 10.85 -1.16
CA ILE A 12 10.73 12.28 -1.10
C ILE A 12 10.49 12.72 -2.53
N ILE A 13 9.29 13.20 -2.82
CA ILE A 13 8.84 13.55 -4.17
C ILE A 13 8.41 15.01 -4.17
N ARG A 14 9.13 15.85 -4.91
CA ARG A 14 8.70 17.24 -5.13
C ARG A 14 7.62 17.29 -6.20
N LEU A 15 6.44 17.82 -5.84
CA LEU A 15 5.34 17.93 -6.78
C LEU A 15 5.65 18.97 -7.86
N LYS A 16 5.09 18.78 -9.04
CA LYS A 16 5.23 19.68 -10.20
C LYS A 16 3.84 20.08 -10.70
N ARG A 17 3.71 21.30 -11.19
CA ARG A 17 2.52 21.76 -11.93
C ARG A 17 2.49 21.13 -13.33
N ASN A 18 1.35 21.27 -14.01
CA ASN A 18 1.28 21.04 -15.45
C ASN A 18 2.34 21.89 -16.15
N GLY A 19 3.10 21.25 -17.06
CA GLY A 19 4.29 21.86 -17.68
C GLY A 19 5.60 21.64 -16.93
N GLY A 20 5.62 20.88 -15.82
CA GLY A 20 6.84 20.42 -15.17
C GLY A 20 7.47 21.41 -14.18
N VAL A 21 6.84 22.55 -13.94
CA VAL A 21 7.31 23.58 -13.01
C VAL A 21 7.23 23.06 -11.57
N PRO A 22 8.33 23.05 -10.78
CA PRO A 22 8.32 22.58 -9.40
C PRO A 22 7.40 23.41 -8.49
N MET A 23 6.63 22.73 -7.64
CA MET A 23 5.83 23.34 -6.59
C MET A 23 6.61 23.45 -5.27
N PRO A 24 6.15 24.29 -4.33
CA PRO A 24 6.67 24.29 -2.96
C PRO A 24 6.25 23.05 -2.16
N LEU A 25 5.25 22.29 -2.64
CA LEU A 25 4.74 21.08 -1.98
C LEU A 25 5.66 19.87 -2.20
N VAL A 26 5.90 19.12 -1.14
CA VAL A 26 6.69 17.89 -1.14
C VAL A 26 5.87 16.74 -0.56
N VAL A 27 5.87 15.60 -1.22
CA VAL A 27 5.32 14.35 -0.70
C VAL A 27 6.45 13.55 -0.07
N GLU A 28 6.33 13.24 1.22
CA GLU A 28 7.23 12.35 1.93
C GLU A 28 6.50 11.04 2.29
N ILE A 29 7.08 9.91 1.89
CA ILE A 29 6.53 8.56 2.13
C ILE A 29 7.24 7.95 3.32
N LEU A 30 6.55 7.82 4.44
CA LEU A 30 7.09 7.32 5.70
C LEU A 30 6.62 5.88 6.00
N PRO A 31 7.42 5.07 6.72
CA PRO A 31 6.92 3.83 7.29
C PRO A 31 5.79 4.14 8.27
N LYS A 32 4.80 3.26 8.37
CA LYS A 32 3.72 3.43 9.35
C LYS A 32 4.20 2.98 10.73
N THR A 33 4.90 3.87 11.43
CA THR A 33 5.36 3.69 12.82
C THR A 33 4.69 4.71 13.74
N GLU A 34 4.74 4.49 15.06
CA GLU A 34 4.28 5.50 16.04
C GLU A 34 5.04 6.81 15.88
N LYS A 35 6.36 6.74 15.71
CA LYS A 35 7.19 7.91 15.43
C LYS A 35 6.69 8.66 14.20
N SER A 36 6.49 7.96 13.07
CA SER A 36 6.01 8.61 11.84
C SER A 36 4.63 9.23 11.96
N GLN A 37 3.77 8.79 12.90
CA GLN A 37 2.49 9.45 13.15
C GLN A 37 2.63 10.79 13.88
N GLN A 38 3.74 11.02 14.59
CA GLN A 38 4.01 12.30 15.26
C GLN A 38 4.26 13.44 14.28
N VAL A 39 4.50 13.14 12.99
CA VAL A 39 4.71 14.13 11.94
C VAL A 39 3.55 15.13 11.80
N PHE A 40 2.32 14.72 12.16
CA PHE A 40 1.15 15.61 12.11
C PHE A 40 1.16 16.71 13.18
N ASN A 41 2.05 16.59 14.17
CA ASN A 41 2.27 17.62 15.19
C ASN A 41 3.38 18.61 14.79
N GLU A 42 4.02 18.41 13.63
CA GLU A 42 5.05 19.33 13.14
C GLU A 42 4.37 20.51 12.43
N HIS A 43 4.72 21.72 12.86
CA HIS A 43 4.23 22.96 12.27
C HIS A 43 5.35 23.82 11.69
N GLU A 44 6.61 23.43 11.92
CA GLU A 44 7.77 24.16 11.48
C GLU A 44 8.88 23.21 11.05
N LEU A 45 9.44 23.46 9.87
CA LEU A 45 10.54 22.71 9.30
C LEU A 45 11.52 23.65 8.62
N LEU A 46 12.78 23.61 9.02
CA LEU A 46 13.84 24.48 8.49
C LEU A 46 13.53 25.99 8.61
N GLY A 47 12.85 26.41 9.67
CA GLY A 47 12.47 27.83 9.86
C GLY A 47 11.26 28.27 9.02
N LEU A 48 10.60 27.34 8.32
CA LEU A 48 9.39 27.59 7.54
C LEU A 48 8.19 26.99 8.25
N SER A 49 7.10 27.76 8.34
CA SER A 49 5.82 27.24 8.78
C SER A 49 5.26 26.28 7.72
N ILE A 50 4.91 25.07 8.15
CA ILE A 50 4.40 24.00 7.28
C ILE A 50 3.06 23.47 7.80
N THR A 51 2.29 22.88 6.91
CA THR A 51 1.09 22.11 7.27
C THR A 51 1.26 20.71 6.73
N VAL A 52 1.21 19.72 7.63
CA VAL A 52 1.35 18.32 7.25
C VAL A 52 -0.03 17.71 7.01
N GLU A 53 -0.29 17.30 5.78
CA GLU A 53 -1.55 16.66 5.40
C GLU A 53 -1.36 15.21 4.96
N VAL A 54 -2.33 14.35 5.23
CA VAL A 54 -2.35 13.00 4.65
C VAL A 54 -2.68 13.13 3.16
N GLN A 55 -1.81 12.60 2.30
CA GLN A 55 -2.13 12.49 0.88
C GLN A 55 -3.38 11.60 0.72
N LYS A 56 -4.44 12.13 0.09
CA LYS A 56 -5.66 11.37 -0.18
C LYS A 56 -5.31 10.04 -0.83
N LYS A 57 -5.78 8.95 -0.21
CA LYS A 57 -5.44 7.57 -0.57
C LYS A 57 -5.47 7.39 -2.08
N TYR A 58 -4.31 7.12 -2.67
CA TYR A 58 -4.27 6.42 -3.95
C TYR A 58 -5.01 5.10 -3.74
N ARG A 59 -5.97 4.77 -4.61
CA ARG A 59 -6.56 3.43 -4.62
C ARG A 59 -5.46 2.46 -5.00
N LEU A 60 -4.70 2.00 -4.01
CA LEU A 60 -3.85 0.83 -4.16
C LEU A 60 -4.75 -0.25 -4.71
N THR A 61 -4.47 -0.68 -5.94
CA THR A 61 -5.27 -1.73 -6.57
C THR A 61 -5.17 -2.94 -5.66
N GLY A 62 -6.31 -3.30 -5.07
CA GLY A 62 -6.39 -4.34 -4.06
C GLY A 62 -6.01 -5.71 -4.64
N GLN A 63 -6.26 -6.75 -3.84
CA GLN A 63 -6.12 -8.11 -4.34
C GLN A 63 -7.16 -8.37 -5.43
N CYS A 64 -6.73 -8.94 -6.55
CA CYS A 64 -7.62 -9.35 -7.62
C CYS A 64 -8.46 -10.55 -7.15
N HIS A 65 -9.78 -10.39 -7.06
CA HIS A 65 -10.69 -11.46 -6.64
C HIS A 65 -10.74 -12.67 -7.58
N ARG A 66 -10.22 -12.53 -8.81
CA ARG A 66 -10.09 -13.64 -9.75
C ARG A 66 -8.83 -14.44 -9.48
N CYS A 67 -7.63 -13.85 -9.58
CA CYS A 67 -6.38 -14.62 -9.50
C CYS A 67 -5.62 -14.52 -8.16
N GLN A 68 -6.18 -13.80 -7.17
CA GLN A 68 -5.61 -13.54 -5.85
C GLN A 68 -4.25 -12.79 -5.83
N LYS A 69 -3.78 -12.26 -6.97
CA LYS A 69 -2.57 -11.42 -7.05
C LYS A 69 -2.91 -9.94 -6.82
N TYR A 70 -1.94 -9.15 -6.36
CA TYR A 70 -2.08 -7.71 -6.15
C TYR A 70 -1.76 -6.89 -7.42
N GLY A 71 -2.15 -5.61 -7.42
CA GLY A 71 -1.68 -4.64 -8.42
C GLY A 71 -2.58 -4.45 -9.65
N HIS A 72 -3.67 -5.21 -9.79
CA HIS A 72 -4.64 -5.05 -10.88
C HIS A 72 -6.07 -5.38 -10.44
N ALA A 73 -7.05 -4.80 -11.14
CA ALA A 73 -8.46 -5.05 -10.87
C ALA A 73 -8.95 -6.32 -11.57
N GLN A 74 -9.97 -6.96 -11.01
CA GLN A 74 -10.58 -8.16 -11.57
C GLN A 74 -11.09 -7.96 -13.01
N SER A 75 -11.61 -6.76 -13.33
CA SER A 75 -12.13 -6.41 -14.66
C SER A 75 -11.09 -6.53 -15.77
N TYR A 76 -9.80 -6.34 -15.45
CA TYR A 76 -8.69 -6.42 -16.40
C TYR A 76 -7.90 -7.74 -16.28
N CYS A 77 -8.40 -8.70 -15.50
CA CYS A 77 -7.70 -9.95 -15.22
C CYS A 77 -8.14 -11.07 -16.18
N THR A 78 -7.18 -11.59 -16.96
CA THR A 78 -7.37 -12.74 -17.87
C THR A 78 -6.83 -14.06 -17.30
N ALA A 79 -6.18 -14.03 -16.13
CA ALA A 79 -5.62 -15.21 -15.47
C ALA A 79 -6.72 -16.20 -15.01
N PRO A 80 -6.40 -17.50 -14.85
CA PRO A 80 -7.34 -18.46 -14.28
C PRO A 80 -7.80 -18.04 -12.88
N PRO A 81 -9.08 -18.31 -12.52
CA PRO A 81 -9.59 -17.98 -11.21
C PRO A 81 -8.96 -18.86 -10.13
N LYS A 82 -8.67 -18.29 -8.97
CA LYS A 82 -8.16 -18.98 -7.79
C LYS A 82 -9.00 -18.64 -6.58
N CYS A 83 -9.34 -19.66 -5.81
CA CYS A 83 -10.16 -19.50 -4.61
C CYS A 83 -9.33 -18.97 -3.44
N LEU A 84 -9.78 -17.89 -2.80
CA LEU A 84 -9.11 -17.33 -1.62
C LEU A 84 -9.03 -18.32 -0.43
N LYS A 85 -9.98 -19.26 -0.35
CA LYS A 85 -10.12 -20.19 0.78
C LYS A 85 -9.25 -21.44 0.64
N CYS A 86 -9.06 -21.95 -0.58
CA CYS A 86 -8.41 -23.26 -0.82
C CYS A 86 -7.37 -23.25 -1.95
N ALA A 87 -7.08 -22.10 -2.58
CA ALA A 87 -6.11 -21.92 -3.66
C ALA A 87 -6.35 -22.78 -4.93
N GLN A 88 -7.51 -23.42 -5.06
CA GLN A 88 -7.86 -24.21 -6.24
C GLN A 88 -8.37 -23.34 -7.39
N ASP A 89 -8.36 -23.89 -8.61
CA ASP A 89 -8.73 -23.22 -9.86
C ASP A 89 -10.25 -23.01 -10.02
N HIS A 90 -10.83 -22.23 -9.11
CA HIS A 90 -12.22 -21.81 -9.17
C HIS A 90 -12.42 -20.45 -8.49
N MET A 91 -13.58 -19.82 -8.74
CA MET A 91 -13.94 -18.57 -8.07
C MET A 91 -14.27 -18.81 -6.60
N THR A 92 -13.92 -17.85 -5.73
CA THR A 92 -14.13 -17.96 -4.26
C THR A 92 -15.59 -18.15 -3.84
N TYR A 93 -16.56 -17.73 -4.66
CA TYR A 93 -17.99 -17.92 -4.38
C TYR A 93 -18.48 -19.35 -4.69
N VAL A 94 -17.69 -20.14 -5.44
CA VAL A 94 -18.04 -21.54 -5.72
C VAL A 94 -17.74 -22.36 -4.46
N PRO A 95 -18.75 -23.04 -3.87
CA PRO A 95 -18.54 -23.87 -2.70
C PRO A 95 -17.62 -25.05 -3.06
N SER A 96 -16.58 -25.25 -2.26
CA SER A 96 -15.70 -26.42 -2.33
C SER A 96 -15.96 -27.28 -1.10
N ASN A 97 -16.10 -28.59 -1.32
CA ASN A 97 -16.29 -29.63 -0.31
C ASN A 97 -15.00 -29.96 0.48
N ARG A 98 -13.87 -29.31 0.19
CA ARG A 98 -12.61 -29.53 0.91
C ARG A 98 -12.52 -28.67 2.16
N THR A 99 -12.34 -29.35 3.30
CA THR A 99 -11.96 -28.79 4.59
C THR A 99 -10.72 -27.92 4.46
N ARG A 100 -10.68 -26.85 5.27
CA ARG A 100 -9.63 -25.82 5.34
C ARG A 100 -8.23 -26.44 5.39
N GLY A 101 -7.64 -26.70 4.22
CA GLY A 101 -6.24 -27.09 4.07
C GLY A 101 -5.44 -25.81 3.85
N ALA A 102 -4.51 -25.56 4.77
CA ALA A 102 -3.56 -24.45 4.81
C ALA A 102 -3.44 -23.67 3.48
N GLN A 103 -3.89 -22.42 3.52
CA GLN A 103 -3.64 -21.48 2.45
C GLN A 103 -2.14 -21.33 2.29
N MET A 104 -1.62 -21.71 1.12
CA MET A 104 -0.31 -21.25 0.70
C MET A 104 -0.52 -20.08 -0.23
N CYS A 105 0.07 -18.94 0.11
CA CYS A 105 0.39 -17.97 -0.91
C CYS A 105 1.23 -18.71 -1.95
N GLU A 106 0.74 -18.84 -3.18
CA GLU A 106 1.46 -19.52 -4.27
C GLU A 106 2.84 -18.91 -4.54
N LEU A 107 3.04 -17.69 -4.01
CA LEU A 107 4.27 -16.92 -4.05
C LEU A 107 5.09 -17.02 -2.75
N TRP A 108 4.93 -18.11 -1.98
CA TRP A 108 5.85 -18.64 -0.95
C TRP A 108 5.53 -18.24 0.49
N GLY A 109 4.54 -18.88 1.11
CA GLY A 109 4.35 -18.81 2.57
C GLY A 109 3.15 -19.59 3.09
N ASP A 110 3.25 -20.05 4.35
CA ASP A 110 2.20 -20.73 5.12
C ASP A 110 1.14 -19.74 5.63
N HIS A 111 0.56 -18.94 4.75
CA HIS A 111 -0.47 -17.98 5.11
C HIS A 111 -1.51 -17.74 4.00
N PRO A 112 -2.74 -17.32 4.37
CA PRO A 112 -3.75 -16.77 3.47
C PRO A 112 -3.20 -15.82 2.42
N ALA A 113 -3.72 -15.89 1.19
CA ALA A 113 -3.34 -14.94 0.14
C ALA A 113 -3.71 -13.49 0.50
N ASP A 114 -4.72 -13.27 1.34
CA ASP A 114 -5.14 -11.97 1.87
C ASP A 114 -4.42 -11.56 3.16
N SER A 115 -3.47 -12.38 3.65
CA SER A 115 -2.78 -12.10 4.89
C SER A 115 -2.04 -10.76 4.83
N PRO A 116 -2.18 -9.89 5.86
CA PRO A 116 -1.42 -8.63 5.93
C PRO A 116 0.09 -8.86 6.08
N THR A 117 0.52 -10.07 6.44
CA THR A 117 1.94 -10.47 6.53
C THR A 117 2.52 -10.92 5.18
N CYS A 118 1.69 -11.02 4.12
CA CYS A 118 2.16 -11.40 2.80
C CYS A 118 3.19 -10.39 2.28
N ARG A 119 4.36 -10.87 1.87
CA ARG A 119 5.44 -10.01 1.32
C ARG A 119 4.99 -9.23 0.08
N PHE A 120 4.03 -9.74 -0.69
CA PHE A 120 3.47 -9.09 -1.88
C PHE A 120 2.29 -8.18 -1.58
N ALA A 121 1.74 -8.21 -0.35
CA ALA A 121 0.70 -7.29 0.02
C ALA A 121 1.24 -5.84 -0.07
N PRO A 122 0.48 -4.91 -0.66
CA PRO A 122 0.91 -3.53 -0.75
C PRO A 122 1.12 -2.97 0.66
N ARG A 123 2.37 -2.56 0.93
CA ARG A 123 2.72 -1.94 2.21
C ARG A 123 1.93 -0.64 2.37
N ARG A 124 1.31 -0.48 3.54
CA ARG A 124 0.60 0.74 3.92
C ARG A 124 1.62 1.74 4.43
N TYR A 125 2.04 2.66 3.57
CA TYR A 125 2.90 3.78 3.95
C TYR A 125 2.06 4.97 4.39
N LEU A 126 2.64 5.80 5.25
CA LEU A 126 2.10 7.12 5.55
C LEU A 126 2.63 8.09 4.51
N GLN A 127 1.78 8.54 3.60
CA GLN A 127 2.14 9.55 2.61
C GLN A 127 1.66 10.89 3.14
N VAL A 128 2.59 11.82 3.37
CA VAL A 128 2.27 13.15 3.84
C VAL A 128 2.71 14.20 2.83
N ILE A 129 1.94 15.28 2.73
CA ILE A 129 2.28 16.47 1.98
C ILE A 129 2.70 17.53 2.99
N THR A 130 3.86 18.13 2.75
CA THR A 130 4.43 19.24 3.53
C THR A 130 4.73 20.44 2.64
#